data_AF-A0A1D2M9Q4-F1
#
_entry.id   AF-A0A1D2M9Q4-F1
#
_cell.length_a   1.000
_cell.length_b   1.000
_cell.length_c   1.000
_cell.angle_alpha   90.00
_cell.angle_beta   90.00
_cell.angle_gamma   90.00
#
_symmetry.space_group_name_H-M   'P 1'
#
loop_
_entity.id
_entity.type
_entity.pdbx_description
1 polymer ?
#
loop_
_entity_poly.entity_id
_entity_poly.type
_entity_poly.pdbx_seq_one_letter_code
_entity_poly.pdbx_strand_id
1 'polypeptide(L)'
;LSEEICLELLYAAHKYDISTLENLIVDTLLDKPDEWFSINVVLELYFFTVNVGSCDLDLLTEKLVDILIRNQKELGNSVFYQELKANNSTQLVDLEVKLLELHKL
;
A
#
# COMPACT_ATOMS: atom_id res chain seq x y z
N LEU A 1 12.10 13.36 2.06
CA LEU A 1 11.99 12.02 2.68
C LEU A 1 12.12 10.98 1.59
N SER A 2 12.65 9.80 1.90
CA SER A 2 12.51 8.61 1.06
C SER A 2 11.20 7.90 1.37
N GLU A 3 10.83 6.93 0.54
CA GLU A 3 9.59 6.15 0.72
C GLU A 3 9.61 5.32 2.00
N GLU A 4 10.76 4.77 2.37
CA GLU A 4 10.94 3.96 3.58
C GLU A 4 10.78 4.80 4.83
N ILE A 5 11.30 6.04 4.82
CA ILE A 5 11.12 6.96 5.95
C ILE A 5 9.64 7.32 6.12
N CYS A 6 8.91 7.56 5.02
CA CYS A 6 7.48 7.83 5.11
C CYS A 6 6.73 6.62 5.68
N LEU A 7 7.06 5.40 5.24
CA LEU A 7 6.47 4.16 5.75
C LEU A 7 6.72 3.98 7.26
N GLU A 8 7.96 4.11 7.70
CA GLU A 8 8.33 3.98 9.12
C GLU A 8 7.64 5.03 9.99
N LEU A 9 7.56 6.28 9.50
CA LEU A 9 6.87 7.35 10.20
C LEU A 9 5.37 7.14 10.26
N LEU A 10 4.75 6.62 9.19
CA LEU A 10 3.32 6.28 9.18
C LEU A 10 3.02 5.21 10.23
N TYR A 11 3.83 4.13 10.25
CA TYR A 11 3.70 3.07 11.25
C TYR A 11 3.90 3.57 12.67
N ALA A 12 4.91 4.41 12.89
CA ALA A 12 5.16 5.00 14.20
C ALA A 12 4.00 5.92 14.62
N ALA A 13 3.54 6.80 13.73
CA ALA A 13 2.44 7.72 14.00
C ALA A 13 1.17 6.97 14.42
N HIS A 14 0.78 5.97 13.63
CA HIS A 14 -0.38 5.14 13.93
C HIS A 14 -0.21 4.36 15.24
N LYS A 15 0.94 3.69 15.44
CA LYS A 15 1.22 2.90 16.65
C LYS A 15 1.18 3.72 17.94
N TYR A 16 1.60 4.99 17.88
CA TYR A 16 1.65 5.89 19.03
C TYR A 16 0.48 6.87 19.09
N ASP A 17 -0.56 6.68 18.27
CA ASP A 17 -1.76 7.52 18.22
C ASP A 17 -1.45 9.02 18.01
N ILE A 18 -0.53 9.31 17.10
CA ILE A 18 -0.09 10.67 16.75
C ILE A 18 -0.79 11.09 15.45
N SER A 19 -2.09 11.36 15.53
CA SER A 19 -2.93 11.59 14.34
C SER A 19 -2.45 12.76 13.45
N THR A 20 -1.84 13.79 14.04
CA THR A 20 -1.29 14.92 13.27
C THR A 20 -0.09 14.52 12.41
N LEU A 21 0.73 13.58 12.89
CA LEU A 21 1.84 13.05 12.10
C LEU A 21 1.32 12.07 11.05
N GLU A 22 0.36 11.22 11.41
CA GLU A 22 -0.28 10.28 10.48
C GLU A 22 -0.85 11.03 9.27
N ASN A 23 -1.69 12.05 9.52
CA ASN A 23 -2.28 12.87 8.46
C ASN A 23 -1.21 13.57 7.60
N LEU A 24 -0.17 14.14 8.22
CA LEU A 24 0.93 14.78 7.48
C LEU A 24 1.65 13.80 6.55
N ILE A 25 1.87 12.56 7.02
CA ILE A 25 2.55 11.54 6.22
C ILE A 25 1.63 11.01 5.11
N VAL A 26 0.33 10.83 5.39
CA VAL A 26 -0.67 10.46 4.37
C VAL A 26 -0.74 11.50 3.27
N ASP A 27 -0.85 12.79 3.61
CA ASP A 27 -0.85 13.89 2.63
C ASP A 27 0.46 13.89 1.82
N THR A 28 1.59 13.70 2.49
CA THR A 28 2.90 13.62 1.84
C THR A 28 2.96 12.47 0.84
N LEU A 29 2.39 11.30 1.17
CA LEU A 29 2.35 10.13 0.29
C LEU A 29 1.39 10.33 -0.90
N LEU A 30 0.23 10.94 -0.67
CA LEU A 30 -0.73 11.27 -1.72
C LEU A 30 -0.15 12.22 -2.77
N ASP A 31 0.65 13.19 -2.34
CA ASP A 31 1.33 14.17 -3.21
C ASP A 31 2.49 13.57 -4.04
N LYS A 32 2.92 12.34 -3.76
CA LYS A 32 4.02 11.72 -4.52
C LYS A 32 3.55 11.19 -5.87
N PRO A 33 4.36 11.37 -6.94
CA PRO A 33 4.09 10.70 -8.20
C PRO A 33 4.25 9.19 -8.02
N ASP A 34 3.54 8.42 -8.82
CA ASP A 34 3.47 6.95 -8.68
C ASP A 34 4.84 6.28 -8.86
N GLU A 35 5.68 6.82 -9.73
CA GLU A 35 7.03 6.31 -10.01
C GLU A 35 8.01 6.55 -8.85
N TRP A 36 7.58 7.33 -7.84
CA TRP A 36 8.36 7.49 -6.61
C TRP A 36 8.34 6.25 -5.73
N PHE A 37 7.34 5.39 -5.92
CA PHE A 37 7.12 4.21 -5.10
C PHE A 37 7.75 2.95 -5.70
N SER A 38 8.47 2.18 -4.90
CA SER A 38 8.79 0.79 -5.22
C SER A 38 7.61 -0.11 -4.92
N ILE A 39 7.44 -1.17 -5.71
CA ILE A 39 6.33 -2.13 -5.55
C ILE A 39 6.30 -2.79 -4.17
N ASN A 40 7.45 -3.00 -3.54
CA ASN A 40 7.50 -3.55 -2.19
C ASN A 40 6.87 -2.58 -1.19
N VAL A 41 7.22 -1.29 -1.24
CA VAL A 41 6.63 -0.28 -0.36
C VAL A 41 5.14 -0.09 -0.65
N VAL A 42 4.71 -0.14 -1.92
CA VAL A 42 3.29 -0.07 -2.28
C VAL A 42 2.50 -1.21 -1.63
N LEU A 43 3.04 -2.45 -1.66
CA LEU A 43 2.39 -3.59 -1.04
C LEU A 43 2.31 -3.45 0.48
N GLU A 44 3.40 -3.05 1.13
CA GLU A 44 3.42 -2.84 2.58
C GLU A 44 2.42 -1.75 3.00
N LEU A 45 2.41 -0.62 2.31
CA LEU A 45 1.44 0.45 2.54
C LEU A 45 0.01 -0.04 2.31
N TYR A 46 -0.25 -0.79 1.24
CA TYR A 46 -1.59 -1.29 0.94
C TYR A 46 -2.11 -2.20 2.06
N PHE A 47 -1.30 -3.16 2.51
CA PHE A 47 -1.71 -4.03 3.60
C PHE A 47 -1.88 -3.26 4.91
N PHE A 48 -1.04 -2.25 5.16
CA PHE A 48 -1.24 -1.37 6.29
C PHE A 48 -2.59 -0.65 6.23
N THR A 49 -2.91 0.04 5.13
CA THR A 49 -4.13 0.84 5.04
C THR A 49 -5.39 -0.02 5.15
N VAL A 50 -5.41 -1.20 4.52
CA VAL A 50 -6.52 -2.15 4.60
C VAL A 50 -6.69 -2.71 6.02
N ASN A 51 -5.60 -2.99 6.73
CA ASN A 51 -5.66 -3.52 8.09
C ASN A 51 -6.11 -2.47 9.12
N VAL A 52 -5.74 -1.19 8.92
CA VAL A 52 -6.17 -0.09 9.79
C VAL A 52 -7.64 0.24 9.57
N GLY A 53 -8.10 0.28 8.32
CA GLY A 53 -9.52 0.45 7.97
C GLY A 53 -10.12 1.80 8.36
N SER A 54 -9.31 2.86 8.42
CA SER A 54 -9.77 4.24 8.70
C SER A 54 -10.09 4.98 7.41
N CYS A 55 -11.19 5.76 7.40
CA CYS A 55 -11.60 6.55 6.23
C CYS A 55 -10.51 7.51 5.72
N ASP A 56 -9.64 8.01 6.60
CA ASP A 56 -8.54 8.91 6.23
C ASP A 56 -7.47 8.23 5.34
N LEU A 57 -7.45 6.89 5.30
CA LEU A 57 -6.55 6.10 4.47
C LEU A 57 -7.19 5.60 3.18
N ASP A 58 -8.48 5.86 2.92
CA ASP A 58 -9.18 5.35 1.75
C ASP A 58 -8.56 5.88 0.45
N LEU A 59 -8.28 7.19 0.38
CA LEU A 59 -7.64 7.82 -0.79
C LEU A 59 -6.23 7.25 -1.05
N LEU A 60 -5.48 7.01 0.03
CA LEU A 60 -4.16 6.41 -0.08
C LEU A 60 -4.28 4.96 -0.57
N THR A 61 -5.24 4.21 -0.05
CA THR A 61 -5.54 2.83 -0.48
C THR A 61 -5.87 2.78 -1.97
N GLU A 62 -6.75 3.67 -2.45
CA GLU A 62 -7.12 3.77 -3.87
C GLU A 62 -5.89 4.04 -4.75
N LYS A 63 -5.06 5.02 -4.37
CA LYS A 63 -3.81 5.34 -5.08
C LYS A 63 -2.88 4.13 -5.15
N LEU A 64 -2.69 3.42 -4.04
CA LEU A 64 -1.80 2.24 -3.98
C LEU A 64 -2.31 1.12 -4.89
N VAL A 65 -3.63 0.86 -4.87
CA VAL A 65 -4.25 -0.13 -5.76
C VAL A 65 -4.05 0.23 -7.23
N ASP A 66 -4.22 1.50 -7.59
CA ASP A 66 -3.98 1.98 -8.95
C ASP A 66 -2.53 1.77 -9.40
N ILE A 67 -1.56 2.00 -8.51
CA ILE A 67 -0.13 1.73 -8.78
C ILE A 67 0.09 0.23 -9.01
N LEU A 68 -0.49 -0.64 -8.18
CA LEU A 68 -0.38 -2.10 -8.33
C LEU A 68 -1.00 -2.58 -9.65
N ILE A 69 -2.15 -2.01 -10.04
CA ILE A 69 -2.82 -2.29 -11.31
C ILE A 69 -1.93 -1.92 -12.51
N ARG A 70 -1.33 -0.72 -12.49
CA ARG A 70 -0.45 -0.27 -13.58
C ARG A 70 0.85 -1.07 -13.67
N ASN A 71 1.31 -1.64 -12.56
CA ASN A 71 2.60 -2.32 -12.46
C ASN A 71 2.49 -3.85 -12.26
N GLN A 72 1.43 -4.49 -12.77
CA GLN A 72 1.20 -5.94 -12.61
C GLN A 72 2.40 -6.84 -12.93
N LYS A 73 3.20 -6.49 -13.94
CA LYS A 73 4.39 -7.27 -14.30
C LYS A 73 5.46 -7.22 -13.21
N GLU A 74 5.67 -6.05 -12.62
CA GLU A 74 6.64 -5.85 -11.55
C GLU A 74 6.12 -6.45 -10.23
N LEU A 75 4.82 -6.30 -9.96
CA LEU A 75 4.12 -7.00 -8.88
C LEU A 75 4.36 -8.52 -8.93
N GLY A 76 4.18 -9.13 -10.09
CA GLY A 76 4.45 -10.55 -10.28
C GLY A 76 5.92 -10.95 -10.06
N ASN A 77 6.87 -10.02 -10.11
CA ASN A 77 8.29 -10.28 -9.86
C ASN A 77 8.75 -9.87 -8.45
N SER A 78 7.90 -9.20 -7.67
CA SER A 78 8.23 -8.80 -6.30
C SER A 78 8.46 -10.02 -5.43
N VAL A 79 9.59 -10.03 -4.71
CA VAL A 79 9.93 -11.08 -3.74
C VAL A 79 8.83 -11.18 -2.67
N PHE A 80 8.37 -10.04 -2.17
CA PHE A 80 7.31 -9.99 -1.15
C PHE A 80 5.99 -10.58 -1.67
N TYR A 81 5.58 -10.25 -2.90
CA TYR A 81 4.39 -10.84 -3.50
C TYR A 81 4.52 -12.35 -3.71
N GLN A 82 5.69 -12.83 -4.14
CA GLN A 82 5.96 -14.27 -4.30
C GLN A 82 5.96 -15.01 -2.96
N GLU A 83 6.47 -14.40 -1.89
CA GLU A 83 6.42 -14.95 -0.53
C GLU A 83 4.98 -15.05 -0.01
N LEU A 84 4.17 -14.01 -0.20
CA LEU A 84 2.74 -14.04 0.15
C LEU A 84 2.01 -15.17 -0.58
N LYS A 85 2.34 -15.38 -1.85
CA LYS A 85 1.77 -16.44 -2.69
C LYS A 85 2.18 -17.83 -2.22
N ALA A 86 3.46 -18.01 -1.88
CA ALA A 86 3.95 -19.28 -1.34
C ALA A 86 3.32 -19.63 0.01
N ASN A 87 3.00 -18.63 0.83
CA ASN A 87 2.47 -18.80 2.17
C ASN A 87 0.94 -18.95 2.23
N ASN A 88 0.22 -18.91 1.10
CA ASN A 88 -1.25 -18.92 1.03
C ASN A 88 -1.91 -17.89 1.97
N SER A 89 -1.36 -16.67 2.01
CA SER A 89 -1.89 -15.61 2.86
C SER A 89 -3.31 -15.23 2.46
N THR A 90 -4.24 -15.17 3.41
CA THR A 90 -5.60 -14.67 3.16
C THR A 90 -5.59 -13.23 2.64
N GLN A 91 -4.61 -12.43 3.09
CA GLN A 91 -4.42 -11.05 2.61
C GLN A 91 -4.12 -11.01 1.10
N LEU A 92 -3.44 -12.03 0.57
CA LEU A 92 -3.19 -12.11 -0.87
C LEU A 92 -4.47 -12.37 -1.64
N VAL A 93 -5.35 -13.24 -1.14
CA VAL A 93 -6.65 -13.52 -1.77
C VAL A 93 -7.47 -12.24 -1.86
N ASP A 94 -7.52 -11.45 -0.79
CA ASP A 94 -8.25 -10.18 -0.76
C ASP A 94 -7.67 -9.17 -1.76
N LEU A 95 -6.34 -9.07 -1.83
CA LEU A 95 -5.65 -8.26 -2.85
C LEU A 95 -5.97 -8.73 -4.27
N GLU A 96 -5.88 -10.03 -4.55
CA GLU A 96 -6.15 -10.59 -5.88
C GLU A 96 -7.61 -10.35 -6.31
N VAL A 97 -8.57 -10.54 -5.41
CA VAL A 97 -9.98 -10.23 -5.66
C VAL A 97 -10.15 -8.74 -5.97
N LYS A 98 -9.56 -7.86 -5.15
CA LYS A 98 -9.63 -6.40 -5.35
C LYS A 98 -9.05 -5.99 -6.71
N LEU A 99 -7.90 -6.55 -7.09
CA LEU A 99 -7.26 -6.30 -8.38
C LEU A 99 -8.11 -6.79 -9.55
N LEU A 100 -8.79 -7.93 -9.41
CA LEU A 100 -9.68 -8.50 -10.44
C LEU A 100 -10.97 -7.67 -10.61
N GLU A 101 -11.60 -7.21 -9.53
CA GLU A 101 -12.81 -6.39 -9.58
C GLU A 101 -12.59 -5.06 -10.31
N LEU A 102 -11.42 -4.46 -10.09
CA LEU A 102 -11.04 -3.18 -10.69
C LEU A 102 -10.49 -3.33 -12.12
N HIS A 103 -10.12 -4.54 -12.53
CA HIS A 103 -9.55 -4.81 -13.85
C HIS A 103 -10.54 -5.04 -14.98
N LYS A 104 -11.87 -5.01 -14.75
CA LYS A 104 -12.95 -5.32 -15.72
C LYS A 104 -12.42 -5.64 -17.14
N LEU A 105 -12.12 -6.92 -17.35
CA LEU A 105 -11.96 -7.50 -18.68
C LEU A 105 -13.21 -7.25 -19.52
#